data_AF-A0A816GLC9-F1
#
_entry.id   AF-A0A816GLC9-F1
#
_cell.length_a   1.000
_cell.length_b   1.000
_cell.length_c   1.000
_cell.angle_alpha   90.00
_cell.angle_beta   90.00
_cell.angle_gamma   90.00
#
_symmetry.space_group_name_H-M   'P 1'
#
loop_
_entity.id
_entity.type
_entity.pdbx_description
1 polymer ?
#
loop_
_entity_poly.entity_id
_entity_poly.type
_entity_poly.pdbx_seq_one_letter_code
_entity_poly.pdbx_strand_id
1 'polypeptide(L)'
;TFDPIETQFCHLKYMCQQFFKIEGWQNKLAVLWKGPGWQPGLSRLGSDDFPAISYPIQVYHPNVSIELGFYTFVHFMYALIQYSAVLQDSKPVMDQQFDFRALLVKLQDCLSDNDRRRLHFIVGDTIPRQLRDDPSLGGTLNLLETLFDQAKISEQDFNYLIQIFREIHCYEGVRRLQEYQLVKNGSRTVRTESTVSDVLSDNDTDRVVLNRI
;
A
#
# COMPACT_ATOMS: atom_id res chain seq x y z
N THR A 1 23.06 -32.53 2.17
CA THR A 1 21.68 -32.15 2.54
C THR A 1 21.57 -30.65 2.40
N PHE A 2 20.44 -30.13 1.92
CA PHE A 2 20.26 -28.68 1.78
C PHE A 2 20.14 -28.02 3.16
N ASP A 3 20.97 -27.01 3.45
CA ASP A 3 20.90 -26.21 4.66
C ASP A 3 20.36 -24.81 4.32
N PRO A 4 19.12 -24.46 4.76
CA PRO A 4 18.51 -23.16 4.47
C PRO A 4 19.25 -22.00 5.16
N ILE A 5 19.84 -22.24 6.34
CA ILE A 5 20.56 -21.22 7.11
C ILE A 5 21.88 -20.95 6.41
N GLU A 6 22.61 -22.00 6.02
CA GLU A 6 23.83 -21.82 5.23
C GLU A 6 23.52 -21.11 3.91
N THR A 7 22.45 -21.48 3.21
CA THR A 7 22.07 -20.82 1.95
C THR A 7 21.78 -19.32 2.12
N GLN A 8 21.07 -18.94 3.19
CA GLN A 8 20.73 -17.54 3.46
C GLN A 8 21.94 -16.72 3.91
N PHE A 9 22.79 -17.30 4.77
CA PHE A 9 23.86 -16.56 5.44
C PHE A 9 25.26 -16.78 4.85
N CYS A 10 25.47 -17.75 3.95
CA CYS A 10 26.79 -18.03 3.37
C CYS A 10 27.36 -16.80 2.66
N HIS A 11 26.56 -16.15 1.81
CA HIS A 11 26.99 -14.93 1.12
C HIS A 11 27.23 -13.77 2.08
N LEU A 12 26.40 -13.63 3.13
CA LEU A 12 26.58 -12.59 4.15
C LEU A 12 27.85 -12.82 4.97
N LYS A 13 28.09 -14.05 5.41
CA LYS A 13 29.30 -14.46 6.13
C LYS A 13 30.55 -14.18 5.29
N TYR A 14 30.51 -14.52 4.00
CA TYR A 14 31.60 -14.23 3.08
C TYR A 14 31.82 -12.71 2.92
N MET A 15 30.74 -11.92 2.76
CA MET A 15 30.84 -10.45 2.73
C MET A 15 31.43 -9.87 4.01
N CYS A 16 31.01 -10.35 5.19
CA CYS A 16 31.57 -9.92 6.47
C CYS A 16 33.07 -10.26 6.57
N GLN A 17 33.48 -11.44 6.14
CA GLN A 17 34.89 -11.81 6.11
C GLN A 17 35.70 -10.90 5.18
N GLN A 18 35.19 -10.56 4.00
CA GLN A 18 35.84 -9.61 3.08
C GLN A 18 35.90 -8.19 3.68
N PHE A 19 34.82 -7.77 4.34
CA PHE A 19 34.75 -6.49 5.05
C PHE A 19 35.83 -6.32 6.14
N PHE A 20 36.14 -7.40 6.88
CA PHE A 20 37.22 -7.37 7.88
C PHE A 20 38.62 -7.48 7.28
N LYS A 21 38.77 -8.15 6.12
CA LYS A 21 40.06 -8.33 5.45
C LYS A 21 40.53 -7.11 4.66
N ILE A 22 39.60 -6.33 4.09
CA ILE A 22 39.93 -5.19 3.22
C ILE A 22 40.18 -3.92 4.04
N GLU A 23 41.31 -3.27 3.78
CA GLU A 23 41.67 -2.00 4.41
C GLU A 23 41.04 -0.79 3.69
N GLY A 24 40.68 0.23 4.48
CA GLY A 24 40.05 1.46 4.00
C GLY A 24 38.52 1.48 4.10
N TRP A 25 37.96 2.52 4.73
CA TRP A 25 36.52 2.66 4.97
C TRP A 25 35.69 2.71 3.67
N GLN A 26 36.20 3.37 2.63
CA GLN A 26 35.54 3.42 1.32
C GLN A 26 35.46 2.05 0.65
N ASN A 27 36.52 1.25 0.75
CA ASN A 27 36.55 -0.11 0.21
C ASN A 27 35.62 -1.04 0.99
N LYS A 28 35.55 -0.88 2.31
CA LYS A 28 34.60 -1.60 3.17
C LYS A 28 33.14 -1.33 2.80
N LEU A 29 32.78 -0.07 2.57
CA LEU A 29 31.44 0.28 2.11
C LEU A 29 31.19 -0.23 0.69
N ALA A 30 32.20 -0.21 -0.17
CA ALA A 30 32.12 -0.74 -1.52
C ALA A 30 31.89 -2.26 -1.54
N VAL A 31 32.44 -3.04 -0.62
CA VAL A 31 32.12 -4.49 -0.48
C VAL A 31 30.65 -4.70 -0.12
N LEU A 32 30.10 -3.90 0.81
CA LEU A 32 28.70 -4.01 1.19
C LEU A 32 27.75 -3.60 0.05
N TRP A 33 28.11 -2.57 -0.70
CA TRP A 33 27.27 -2.03 -1.79
C TRP A 33 27.39 -2.79 -3.11
N LYS A 34 28.62 -3.18 -3.49
CA LYS A 34 28.91 -3.84 -4.77
C LYS A 34 28.84 -5.36 -4.66
N GLY A 35 28.83 -5.89 -3.45
CA GLY A 35 28.65 -7.31 -3.17
C GLY A 35 29.95 -8.08 -2.98
N PRO A 36 29.86 -9.41 -2.77
CA PRO A 36 30.96 -10.26 -2.33
C PRO A 36 32.07 -10.44 -3.37
N GLY A 37 31.77 -10.31 -4.66
CA GLY A 37 32.75 -10.48 -5.75
C GLY A 37 33.64 -9.27 -6.02
N TRP A 38 33.41 -8.15 -5.33
CA TRP A 38 34.15 -6.91 -5.56
C TRP A 38 35.47 -6.86 -4.78
N GLN A 39 36.53 -6.37 -5.43
CA GLN A 39 37.85 -6.13 -4.82
C GLN A 39 38.37 -4.72 -5.18
N PRO A 40 39.29 -4.15 -4.37
CA PRO A 40 39.89 -2.85 -4.66
C PRO A 40 40.59 -2.84 -6.03
N GLY A 41 40.21 -1.91 -6.91
CA GLY A 41 40.75 -1.80 -8.26
C GLY A 41 40.01 -2.61 -9.34
N LEU A 42 39.05 -3.46 -8.96
CA LEU A 42 38.24 -4.24 -9.90
C LEU A 42 36.86 -3.61 -10.18
N SER A 43 36.31 -3.96 -11.33
CA SER A 43 34.95 -3.57 -11.75
C SER A 43 33.90 -4.11 -10.78
N ARG A 44 32.68 -3.56 -10.80
CA ARG A 44 31.60 -3.96 -9.87
C ARG A 44 31.33 -5.47 -9.90
N LEU A 45 31.52 -6.13 -11.05
CA LEU A 45 31.25 -7.56 -11.22
C LEU A 45 32.46 -8.47 -10.93
N GLY A 46 33.60 -7.91 -10.50
CA GLY A 46 34.84 -8.67 -10.33
C GLY A 46 35.62 -8.81 -11.65
N SER A 47 36.48 -9.82 -11.74
CA SER A 47 37.16 -10.26 -12.97
C SER A 47 36.38 -11.40 -13.62
N ASP A 48 36.54 -11.58 -14.94
CA ASP A 48 35.94 -12.68 -15.71
C ASP A 48 36.60 -14.06 -15.43
N ASP A 49 37.27 -14.24 -14.28
CA ASP A 49 37.94 -15.47 -13.87
C ASP A 49 36.95 -16.52 -13.37
N PHE A 50 35.94 -16.85 -14.18
CA PHE A 50 35.03 -17.95 -13.90
C PHE A 50 35.70 -19.27 -14.30
N PRO A 51 35.61 -20.33 -13.46
CA PRO A 51 36.14 -21.63 -13.85
C PRO A 51 35.45 -22.12 -15.13
N ALA A 52 36.24 -22.61 -16.09
CA ALA A 52 35.71 -23.16 -17.33
C ALA A 52 34.72 -24.30 -17.04
N ILE A 53 33.51 -24.20 -17.58
CA ILE A 53 32.43 -25.16 -17.37
C ILE A 53 32.86 -26.50 -17.99
N SER A 54 33.15 -27.49 -17.14
CA SER A 54 33.51 -28.84 -17.56
C SER A 54 32.26 -29.69 -17.77
N TYR A 55 32.17 -30.38 -18.90
CA TYR A 55 31.07 -31.30 -19.22
C TYR A 55 31.46 -32.74 -18.87
N PRO A 56 30.50 -33.58 -18.41
CA PRO A 56 29.06 -33.33 -18.31
C PRO A 56 28.63 -32.60 -17.02
N ILE A 57 27.67 -31.68 -17.16
CA ILE A 57 27.08 -30.95 -16.02
C ILE A 57 26.30 -31.93 -15.14
N GLN A 58 26.75 -32.13 -13.90
CA GLN A 58 25.99 -32.91 -12.92
C GLN A 58 24.79 -32.08 -12.44
N VAL A 59 23.58 -32.56 -12.68
CA VAL A 59 22.37 -31.89 -12.22
C VAL A 59 22.26 -32.05 -10.71
N TYR A 60 22.23 -30.93 -9.99
CA TYR A 60 22.10 -30.92 -8.54
C TYR A 60 20.68 -31.33 -8.12
N HIS A 61 20.51 -32.59 -7.74
CA HIS A 61 19.26 -33.14 -7.20
C HIS A 61 19.44 -33.53 -5.72
N PRO A 62 19.46 -32.56 -4.79
CA PRO A 62 19.55 -32.89 -3.38
C PRO A 62 18.28 -33.59 -2.92
N ASN A 63 18.42 -34.69 -2.20
CA ASN A 63 17.31 -35.32 -1.49
C ASN A 63 16.89 -34.37 -0.35
N VAL A 64 15.68 -33.81 -0.46
CA VAL A 64 15.11 -32.88 0.52
C VAL A 64 14.61 -33.71 1.70
N SER A 65 15.08 -33.40 2.91
CA SER A 65 14.60 -34.08 4.12
C SER A 65 13.17 -33.64 4.45
N ILE A 66 12.40 -34.54 5.08
CA ILE A 66 11.03 -34.25 5.52
C ILE A 66 11.00 -33.05 6.47
N GLU A 67 12.03 -32.90 7.31
CA GLU A 67 12.21 -31.78 8.24
C GLU A 67 12.29 -30.42 7.52
N LEU A 68 13.00 -30.37 6.39
CA LEU A 68 13.12 -29.18 5.58
C LEU A 68 11.80 -28.82 4.88
N GLY A 69 11.04 -29.84 4.47
CA GLY A 69 9.66 -29.68 3.99
C GLY A 69 8.76 -29.06 5.06
N PHE A 70 8.83 -29.56 6.31
CA PHE A 70 8.07 -29.03 7.43
C PHE A 70 8.46 -27.57 7.75
N TYR A 71 9.75 -27.26 7.81
CA TYR A 71 10.26 -25.90 8.00
C TYR A 71 9.71 -24.93 6.94
N THR A 72 9.75 -25.34 5.67
CA THR A 72 9.27 -24.53 4.54
C THR A 72 7.76 -24.29 4.64
N PHE A 73 7.00 -25.32 5.01
CA PHE A 73 5.56 -25.22 5.21
C PHE A 73 5.19 -24.25 6.34
N VAL A 74 5.86 -24.34 7.50
CA VAL A 74 5.63 -23.43 8.63
C VAL A 74 5.96 -21.98 8.26
N HIS A 75 7.10 -21.75 7.59
CA HIS A 75 7.46 -20.41 7.12
C HIS A 75 6.46 -19.83 6.13
N PHE A 76 5.96 -20.66 5.21
CA PHE A 76 4.93 -20.27 4.25
C PHE A 76 3.62 -19.90 4.96
N MET A 77 3.17 -20.70 5.93
CA MET A 77 1.97 -20.41 6.71
C MET A 77 2.12 -19.13 7.54
N TYR A 78 3.28 -18.92 8.16
CA TYR A 78 3.57 -17.67 8.85
C TYR A 78 3.49 -16.46 7.91
N ALA A 79 4.10 -16.54 6.72
CA ALA A 79 4.02 -15.48 5.72
C ALA A 79 2.58 -15.20 5.27
N LEU A 80 1.75 -16.24 5.10
CA LEU A 80 0.34 -16.10 4.77
C LEU A 80 -0.46 -15.42 5.88
N ILE A 81 -0.21 -15.78 7.15
CA ILE A 81 -0.87 -15.16 8.30
C ILE A 81 -0.51 -13.67 8.35
N GLN A 82 0.78 -13.32 8.27
CA GLN A 82 1.22 -11.93 8.29
C GLN A 82 0.64 -11.13 7.12
N TYR A 83 0.64 -11.71 5.92
CA TYR A 83 0.02 -11.08 4.75
C TYR A 83 -1.48 -10.84 4.96
N SER A 84 -2.20 -11.83 5.50
CA SER A 84 -3.64 -11.69 5.77
C SER A 84 -3.94 -10.63 6.84
N ALA A 85 -3.09 -10.50 7.86
CA ALA A 85 -3.23 -9.49 8.90
C ALA A 85 -3.05 -8.07 8.32
N VAL A 86 -2.01 -7.86 7.50
CA VAL A 86 -1.78 -6.60 6.79
C VAL A 86 -2.94 -6.25 5.85
N LEU A 87 -3.52 -7.25 5.17
CA LEU A 87 -4.70 -7.03 4.36
C LEU A 87 -5.92 -6.64 5.20
N GLN A 88 -6.13 -7.22 6.38
CA GLN A 88 -7.24 -6.86 7.26
C GLN A 88 -7.13 -5.42 7.77
N ASP A 89 -5.93 -4.97 8.14
CA ASP A 89 -5.69 -3.60 8.58
C ASP A 89 -5.89 -2.58 7.45
N SER A 90 -5.64 -2.97 6.20
CA SER A 90 -5.79 -2.10 5.02
C SER A 90 -7.18 -2.12 4.39
N LYS A 91 -8.01 -3.14 4.65
CA LYS A 91 -9.43 -3.21 4.21
C LYS A 91 -10.22 -1.92 4.44
N PRO A 92 -10.26 -1.32 5.66
CA PRO A 92 -11.10 -0.14 5.88
C PRO A 92 -10.68 1.06 5.03
N VAL A 93 -9.37 1.21 4.74
CA VAL A 93 -8.85 2.30 3.90
C VAL A 93 -9.17 2.06 2.44
N MET A 94 -8.99 0.82 1.96
CA MET A 94 -9.32 0.44 0.59
C MET A 94 -10.82 0.55 0.32
N ASP A 95 -11.66 0.02 1.20
CA ASP A 95 -13.12 0.06 1.06
C ASP A 95 -13.63 1.51 1.02
N GLN A 96 -13.09 2.41 1.87
CA GLN A 96 -13.38 3.85 1.80
C GLN A 96 -13.05 4.45 0.43
N GLN A 97 -11.86 4.14 -0.09
CA GLN A 97 -11.41 4.65 -1.39
C GLN A 97 -12.26 4.11 -2.54
N PHE A 98 -12.68 2.84 -2.49
CA PHE A 98 -13.58 2.24 -3.48
C PHE A 98 -14.98 2.87 -3.43
N ASP A 99 -15.54 3.06 -2.24
CA ASP A 99 -16.86 3.69 -2.06
C ASP A 99 -16.87 5.12 -2.57
N PHE A 100 -15.79 5.86 -2.32
CA PHE A 100 -15.64 7.22 -2.81
C PHE A 100 -15.47 7.28 -4.33
N ARG A 101 -14.65 6.41 -4.93
CA ARG A 101 -14.53 6.31 -6.39
C ARG A 101 -15.87 5.95 -7.05
N ALA A 102 -16.61 5.02 -6.46
CA ALA A 102 -17.96 4.66 -6.91
C ALA A 102 -18.92 5.86 -6.81
N LEU A 103 -18.79 6.69 -5.77
CA LEU A 103 -19.53 7.94 -5.64
C LEU A 103 -19.16 8.93 -6.76
N LEU A 104 -17.87 9.12 -7.06
CA LEU A 104 -17.43 10.01 -8.16
C LEU A 104 -17.98 9.57 -9.52
N VAL A 105 -17.98 8.26 -9.81
CA VAL A 105 -18.60 7.72 -11.04
C VAL A 105 -20.10 7.99 -11.06
N LYS A 106 -20.81 7.74 -9.96
CA LYS A 106 -22.25 8.03 -9.87
C LYS A 106 -22.57 9.52 -9.99
N LEU A 107 -21.66 10.40 -9.57
CA LEU A 107 -21.81 11.85 -9.70
C LEU A 107 -21.57 12.32 -11.14
N GLN A 108 -20.57 11.74 -11.81
CA GLN A 108 -20.28 11.98 -13.22
C GLN A 108 -21.46 11.58 -14.12
N ASP A 109 -22.12 10.46 -13.82
CA ASP A 109 -23.33 10.02 -14.52
C ASP A 109 -24.53 10.96 -14.33
N CYS A 110 -24.56 11.74 -13.24
CA CYS A 110 -25.59 12.77 -13.02
C CYS A 110 -25.38 14.05 -13.82
N LEU A 111 -24.16 14.31 -14.27
CA LEU A 111 -23.83 15.56 -14.94
C LEU A 111 -24.25 15.50 -16.40
N SER A 112 -25.09 16.42 -16.83
CA SER A 112 -25.35 16.66 -18.26
C SER A 112 -24.08 17.14 -18.97
N ASP A 113 -23.98 16.97 -20.29
CA ASP A 113 -22.85 17.48 -21.07
C ASP A 113 -22.66 19.01 -20.90
N ASN A 114 -23.76 19.75 -20.68
CA ASN A 114 -23.69 21.18 -20.38
C ASN A 114 -23.11 21.44 -18.98
N ASP A 115 -23.46 20.61 -18.00
CA ASP A 115 -22.96 20.73 -16.62
C ASP A 115 -21.49 20.34 -16.53
N ARG A 116 -21.05 19.33 -17.30
CA ARG A 116 -19.63 18.94 -17.42
C ARG A 116 -18.80 20.09 -17.94
N ARG A 117 -19.24 20.77 -19.01
CA ARG A 117 -18.55 21.96 -19.54
C ARG A 117 -18.45 23.09 -18.52
N ARG A 118 -19.53 23.34 -17.76
CA ARG A 118 -19.54 24.34 -16.69
C ARG A 118 -18.61 23.96 -15.54
N LEU A 119 -18.59 22.69 -15.17
CA LEU A 119 -17.68 22.16 -14.15
C LEU A 119 -16.22 22.34 -14.60
N HIS A 120 -15.89 21.95 -15.82
CA HIS A 120 -14.55 22.16 -16.41
C HIS A 120 -14.17 23.64 -16.50
N PHE A 121 -15.14 24.54 -16.71
CA PHE A 121 -14.90 25.98 -16.70
C PHE A 121 -14.57 26.51 -15.30
N ILE A 122 -15.40 26.18 -14.30
CA ILE A 122 -15.24 26.64 -12.91
C ILE A 122 -13.97 26.07 -12.28
N VAL A 123 -13.69 24.78 -12.54
CA VAL A 123 -12.55 24.06 -11.98
C VAL A 123 -11.27 24.26 -12.81
N GLY A 124 -11.41 24.66 -14.08
CA GLY A 124 -10.31 24.74 -15.05
C GLY A 124 -9.17 25.69 -14.68
N ASP A 125 -9.36 26.59 -13.72
CA ASP A 125 -8.30 27.47 -13.22
C ASP A 125 -7.43 26.81 -12.14
N THR A 126 -7.87 25.67 -11.62
CA THR A 126 -7.18 24.89 -10.58
C THR A 126 -6.32 23.75 -11.15
N ILE A 127 -6.54 23.34 -12.40
CA ILE A 127 -6.06 22.07 -12.94
C ILE A 127 -5.23 22.29 -14.22
N PRO A 128 -4.28 21.39 -14.55
CA PRO A 128 -3.54 21.46 -15.81
C PRO A 128 -4.45 21.53 -17.05
N ARG A 129 -4.03 22.33 -18.04
CA ARG A 129 -4.79 22.62 -19.28
C ARG A 129 -5.28 21.36 -20.02
N GLN A 130 -4.54 20.27 -19.94
CA GLN A 130 -4.89 19.00 -20.59
C GLN A 130 -6.20 18.40 -20.10
N LEU A 131 -6.52 18.51 -18.80
CA LEU A 131 -7.80 18.03 -18.25
C LEU A 131 -8.92 19.06 -18.41
N ARG A 132 -8.58 20.35 -18.48
CA ARG A 132 -9.56 21.43 -18.67
C ARG A 132 -10.31 21.28 -19.99
N ASP A 133 -9.62 20.91 -21.06
CA ASP A 133 -10.14 20.95 -22.43
C ASP A 133 -10.87 19.66 -22.87
N ASP A 134 -10.96 18.64 -22.00
CA ASP A 134 -11.65 17.38 -22.28
C ASP A 134 -13.00 17.29 -21.53
N PRO A 135 -14.12 17.80 -22.08
CA PRO A 135 -15.44 17.72 -21.46
C PRO A 135 -16.09 16.34 -21.60
N SER A 136 -15.34 15.31 -22.03
CA SER A 136 -15.86 13.95 -22.10
C SER A 136 -16.20 13.41 -20.71
N LEU A 137 -16.92 12.28 -20.69
CA LEU A 137 -17.15 11.50 -19.48
C LEU A 137 -15.80 11.28 -18.79
N GLY A 138 -14.86 10.56 -19.41
CA GLY A 138 -13.55 10.24 -18.83
C GLY A 138 -12.75 11.45 -18.36
N GLY A 139 -12.76 12.55 -19.11
CA GLY A 139 -12.11 13.80 -18.72
C GLY A 139 -12.67 14.40 -17.42
N THR A 140 -14.01 14.34 -17.25
CA THR A 140 -14.68 14.80 -16.02
C THR A 140 -14.32 13.95 -14.80
N LEU A 141 -14.17 12.62 -14.95
CA LEU A 141 -13.74 11.76 -13.85
C LEU A 141 -12.29 12.01 -13.47
N ASN A 142 -11.40 12.10 -14.45
CA ASN A 142 -10.00 12.44 -14.19
C ASN A 142 -9.86 13.81 -13.52
N LEU A 143 -10.73 14.76 -13.86
CA LEU A 143 -10.81 16.07 -13.19
C LEU A 143 -11.20 15.93 -11.72
N LEU A 144 -12.25 15.15 -11.42
CA LEU A 144 -12.68 14.89 -10.06
C LEU A 144 -11.62 14.11 -9.24
N GLU A 145 -10.95 13.15 -9.85
CA GLU A 145 -9.83 12.42 -9.23
C GLU A 145 -8.63 13.34 -8.95
N THR A 146 -8.29 14.23 -9.89
CA THR A 146 -7.19 15.19 -9.69
C THR A 146 -7.49 16.18 -8.55
N LEU A 147 -8.74 16.62 -8.41
CA LEU A 147 -9.14 17.46 -7.27
C LEU A 147 -9.01 16.75 -5.92
N PHE A 148 -9.21 15.43 -5.92
CA PHE A 148 -8.98 14.60 -4.74
C PHE A 148 -7.48 14.44 -4.45
N ASP A 149 -6.66 14.11 -5.46
CA ASP A 149 -5.22 13.94 -5.30
C ASP A 149 -4.54 15.23 -4.81
N GLN A 150 -5.06 16.39 -5.20
CA GLN A 150 -4.60 17.71 -4.72
C GLN A 150 -5.09 18.07 -3.31
N ALA A 151 -5.80 17.18 -2.62
CA ALA A 151 -6.42 17.40 -1.32
C ALA A 151 -7.39 18.60 -1.24
N LYS A 152 -7.88 19.09 -2.39
CA LYS A 152 -8.91 20.14 -2.44
C LYS A 152 -10.29 19.60 -2.07
N ILE A 153 -10.53 18.34 -2.38
CA ILE A 153 -11.68 17.58 -1.91
C ILE A 153 -11.15 16.57 -0.91
N SER A 154 -11.52 16.72 0.35
CA SER A 154 -11.23 15.71 1.36
C SER A 154 -12.35 14.68 1.36
N GLU A 155 -12.01 13.42 1.60
CA GLU A 155 -13.01 12.37 1.80
C GLU A 155 -13.93 12.61 3.02
N GLN A 156 -13.55 13.56 3.89
CA GLN A 156 -14.33 13.98 5.05
C GLN A 156 -15.10 15.28 4.79
N ASP A 157 -14.70 16.06 3.79
CA ASP A 157 -15.28 17.37 3.51
C ASP A 157 -15.53 17.56 2.01
N PHE A 158 -16.80 17.40 1.63
CA PHE A 158 -17.28 17.66 0.28
C PHE A 158 -17.84 19.07 0.11
N ASN A 159 -17.68 19.98 1.08
CA ASN A 159 -18.24 21.34 1.00
C ASN A 159 -17.82 22.08 -0.27
N TYR A 160 -16.56 21.92 -0.68
CA TYR A 160 -16.06 22.50 -1.93
C TYR A 160 -16.80 21.95 -3.16
N LEU A 161 -16.97 20.62 -3.22
CA LEU A 161 -17.68 19.97 -4.32
C LEU A 161 -19.18 20.31 -4.30
N ILE A 162 -19.80 20.37 -3.13
CA ILE A 162 -21.20 20.79 -2.94
C ILE A 162 -21.40 22.23 -3.41
N GLN A 163 -20.46 23.13 -3.10
CA GLN A 163 -20.53 24.53 -3.55
C GLN A 163 -20.47 24.62 -5.08
N ILE A 164 -19.53 23.92 -5.71
CA ILE A 164 -19.42 23.88 -7.18
C ILE A 164 -20.69 23.28 -7.80
N PHE A 165 -21.21 22.19 -7.24
CA PHE A 165 -22.42 21.54 -7.76
C PHE A 165 -23.68 22.42 -7.61
N ARG A 166 -23.73 23.28 -6.58
CA ARG A 166 -24.77 24.31 -6.45
C ARG A 166 -24.63 25.40 -7.51
N GLU A 167 -23.41 25.82 -7.82
CA GLU A 167 -23.12 26.84 -8.83
C GLU A 167 -23.48 26.40 -10.25
N ILE A 168 -23.26 25.12 -10.58
CA ILE A 168 -23.71 24.52 -11.85
C ILE A 168 -25.21 24.16 -11.85
N HIS A 169 -25.93 24.39 -10.76
CA HIS A 169 -27.34 23.99 -10.55
C HIS A 169 -27.62 22.48 -10.64
N CYS A 170 -26.63 21.63 -10.33
CA CYS A 170 -26.80 20.18 -10.28
C CYS A 170 -27.25 19.72 -8.89
N TYR A 171 -28.54 19.88 -8.59
CA TYR A 171 -29.11 19.53 -7.29
C TYR A 171 -29.08 18.01 -6.99
N GLU A 172 -29.14 17.17 -8.02
CA GLU A 172 -29.04 15.71 -7.86
C GLU A 172 -27.65 15.28 -7.35
N GLY A 173 -26.58 15.89 -7.87
CA GLY A 173 -25.23 15.62 -7.37
C GLY A 173 -25.02 16.14 -5.94
N VAL A 174 -25.60 17.30 -5.59
CA VAL A 174 -25.61 17.80 -4.21
C VAL A 174 -26.30 16.81 -3.27
N ARG A 175 -27.48 16.30 -3.64
CA ARG A 175 -28.23 15.34 -2.84
C ARG A 175 -27.40 14.08 -2.55
N ARG A 176 -26.77 13.51 -3.59
CA ARG A 176 -25.94 12.29 -3.44
C ARG A 176 -24.72 12.50 -2.54
N LEU A 177 -24.07 13.66 -2.65
CA LEU A 177 -22.95 14.02 -1.77
C LEU A 177 -23.40 14.13 -0.31
N GLN A 178 -24.55 14.76 -0.06
CA GLN A 178 -25.10 14.89 1.29
C GLN A 178 -25.54 13.54 1.87
N GLU A 179 -26.19 12.68 1.08
CA GLU A 179 -26.56 11.32 1.48
C GLU A 179 -25.32 10.50 1.88
N TYR A 180 -24.24 10.58 1.09
CA TYR A 180 -22.98 9.90 1.41
C TYR A 180 -22.34 10.43 2.71
N GLN A 181 -22.36 11.75 2.93
CA GLN A 181 -21.89 12.34 4.20
C GLN A 181 -22.70 11.87 5.41
N LEU A 182 -24.02 11.80 5.27
CA LEU A 182 -24.92 11.35 6.34
C LEU A 182 -24.66 9.87 6.69
N VAL A 183 -24.54 9.00 5.68
CA VAL A 183 -24.22 7.58 5.89
C VAL A 183 -22.84 7.41 6.54
N LYS A 184 -21.84 8.16 6.09
CA LYS A 184 -20.47 8.11 6.65
C LYS A 184 -20.42 8.59 8.10
N ASN A 185 -21.11 9.69 8.41
CA ASN A 185 -21.17 10.24 9.76
C ASN A 185 -21.95 9.34 10.72
N GLY A 186 -23.06 8.73 10.26
CA GLY A 186 -23.83 7.77 11.05
C GLY A 186 -23.03 6.51 11.40
N SER A 187 -22.28 5.96 10.45
CA SER A 187 -21.40 4.80 10.68
C SER A 187 -20.25 5.10 11.66
N ARG A 188 -19.76 6.34 11.72
CA ARG A 188 -18.76 6.77 12.72
C ARG A 188 -19.35 6.80 14.13
N THR A 189 -20.56 7.34 14.31
CA THR A 189 -21.21 7.42 15.64
C THR A 189 -21.46 6.03 16.22
N VAL A 190 -21.97 5.09 15.42
CA VAL A 190 -22.24 3.71 15.86
C VAL A 190 -20.96 2.96 16.22
N ARG A 191 -19.86 3.17 15.47
CA ARG A 191 -18.56 2.52 15.77
C ARG A 191 -17.96 3.02 17.08
N THR A 192 -18.15 4.31 17.40
CA THR A 192 -17.66 4.91 18.64
C THR A 192 -18.43 4.39 19.86
N GLU A 193 -19.73 4.17 19.74
CA GLU A 193 -20.56 3.60 20.82
C GLU A 193 -20.26 2.11 21.06
N SER A 194 -19.98 1.32 20.01
CA SER A 194 -19.55 -0.08 20.15
C SER A 194 -18.22 -0.19 20.90
N THR A 195 -17.22 0.64 20.55
CA THR A 195 -15.91 0.62 21.23
C THR A 195 -16.01 1.08 22.68
N VAL A 196 -16.89 2.04 23.01
CA VAL A 196 -17.13 2.46 24.40
C VAL A 196 -17.85 1.37 25.20
N SER A 197 -18.77 0.63 24.58
CA SER A 197 -19.48 -0.48 25.22
C SER A 197 -18.57 -1.67 25.53
N ASP A 198 -17.63 -1.99 24.62
CA ASP A 198 -16.65 -3.05 24.83
C ASP A 198 -15.63 -2.69 25.93
N VAL A 199 -15.22 -1.43 26.03
CA VAL A 199 -14.33 -0.94 27.12
C VAL A 199 -15.04 -0.91 28.48
N LEU A 200 -16.35 -0.66 28.51
CA LEU A 200 -17.14 -0.70 29.75
C LEU A 200 -17.46 -2.13 30.21
N SER A 201 -17.52 -3.10 29.30
CA SER A 201 -17.68 -4.52 29.65
C SER A 201 -16.43 -5.12 30.32
N ASP A 202 -15.23 -4.64 29.98
CA ASP A 202 -13.99 -5.20 30.52
C ASP A 202 -13.70 -4.73 31.96
N ASN A 203 -14.14 -3.51 32.32
CA ASN A 203 -13.94 -2.94 33.66
C ASN A 203 -14.88 -3.50 34.75
N ASP A 204 -15.97 -4.18 34.39
CA ASP A 204 -16.91 -4.74 35.38
C ASP A 204 -16.47 -6.14 35.85
N THR A 205 -15.65 -6.84 35.06
CA THR A 205 -15.15 -8.17 35.40
C THR A 205 -14.06 -8.12 36.48
N ASP A 206 -13.25 -7.05 36.51
CA ASP A 206 -12.20 -6.87 37.53
C ASP A 206 -12.73 -6.43 38.90
N ARG A 207 -13.95 -5.87 38.97
CA ARG A 207 -14.57 -5.51 40.26
C ARG A 207 -15.19 -6.69 41.01
N VAL A 208 -15.55 -7.76 40.32
CA VAL A 208 -16.16 -8.94 40.96
C VAL A 208 -15.11 -9.84 41.63
N VAL A 209 -13.85 -9.79 41.20
CA VAL A 209 -12.78 -10.67 41.74
C VAL A 209 -12.23 -10.17 43.08
N LEU A 210 -12.29 -8.86 43.36
CA LEU A 210 -11.77 -8.27 44.61
C LEU A 210 -12.70 -8.40 45.83
N ASN A 211 -13.94 -8.88 45.67
CA ASN A 211 -14.89 -9.08 46.78
C ASN A 211 -15.05 -10.55 47.23
N ARG A 212 -14.12 -11.43 46.84
CA ARG A 212 -14.15 -12.87 47.16
C ARG A 212 -12.90 -13.42 47.86
N ILE A 213 -12.08 -12.56 48.46
CA ILE A 213 -10.98 -12.98 49.35
C ILE A 213 -11.32 -12.60 50.79
#